data_AF-A0A168Q9N2-F1
#
_entry.id   AF-A0A168Q9N2-F1
#
_cell.length_a   1.000
_cell.length_b   1.000
_cell.length_c   1.000
_cell.angle_alpha   90.00
_cell.angle_beta   90.00
_cell.angle_gamma   90.00
#
_symmetry.space_group_name_H-M   'P 1'
#
loop_
_entity.id
_entity.type
_entity.pdbx_description
1 polymer ?
#
loop_
_entity_poly.entity_id
_entity_poly.type
_entity_poly.pdbx_seq_one_letter_code
_entity_poly.pdbx_strand_id
1 'polypeptide(L)' 'MDVVHMIAKLGDMKDEHYRNTLAISTIIELLVDKGILTREELAIKADELDQFMACSPYPMV' A
#
# COMPACT_ATOMS: atom_id res chain seq x y z
N MET A 1 15.70 2.18 -27.95
CA MET A 1 15.54 0.80 -27.43
C MET A 1 15.47 0.77 -25.90
N ASP A 2 16.27 1.55 -25.17
CA ASP A 2 16.26 1.59 -23.70
C ASP A 2 14.94 2.09 -23.06
N VAL A 3 14.40 3.18 -23.58
CA VAL A 3 13.20 3.84 -23.01
C VAL A 3 11.97 2.93 -23.07
N VAL A 4 11.86 2.09 -24.11
CA VAL A 4 10.73 1.15 -24.27
C VAL A 4 10.81 0.02 -23.26
N HIS A 5 12.00 -0.52 -22.98
CA HIS A 5 12.19 -1.51 -21.92
C HIS A 5 11.91 -0.93 -20.53
N MET A 6 12.33 0.32 -20.29
CA MET A 6 12.06 1.00 -19.02
C MET A 6 10.56 1.25 -18.81
N ILE A 7 9.83 1.68 -19.85
CA ILE A 7 8.38 1.86 -19.80
C ILE A 7 7.65 0.51 -19.65
N ALA A 8 8.12 -0.56 -20.31
CA ALA A 8 7.56 -1.90 -20.12
C ALA A 8 7.74 -2.39 -18.68
N LYS A 9 8.92 -2.18 -18.09
CA LYS A 9 9.21 -2.54 -16.70
C LYS A 9 8.38 -1.74 -15.69
N LEU A 10 8.11 -0.47 -15.98
CA LEU A 10 7.18 0.37 -15.22
C LEU A 10 5.72 -0.12 -15.37
N GLY A 11 5.35 -0.60 -16.56
CA GLY A 11 4.05 -1.23 -16.82
C GLY A 11 3.85 -2.50 -16.00
N ASP A 12 4.82 -3.42 -16.03
CA ASP A 12 4.81 -4.64 -15.23
C ASP A 12 4.78 -4.34 -13.73
N MET A 13 5.60 -3.40 -13.26
CA MET A 13 5.54 -2.92 -11.88
C MET A 13 4.15 -2.38 -11.53
N LYS A 14 3.53 -1.58 -12.40
CA LYS A 14 2.21 -1.02 -12.14
C LYS A 14 1.16 -2.13 -12.02
N ASP A 15 1.22 -3.16 -12.86
CA ASP A 15 0.31 -4.31 -12.79
C ASP A 15 0.58 -5.18 -11.55
N GLU A 16 1.84 -5.39 -11.20
CA GLU A 16 2.21 -6.13 -9.98
C GLU A 16 1.77 -5.36 -8.72
N HIS A 17 2.03 -4.05 -8.65
CA HIS A 17 1.58 -3.19 -7.57
C HIS A 17 0.05 -3.15 -7.47
N TYR A 18 -0.66 -3.09 -8.60
CA TYR A 18 -2.11 -3.13 -8.63
C TYR A 18 -2.65 -4.46 -8.08
N ARG A 19 -2.12 -5.58 -8.56
CA ARG A 19 -2.49 -6.93 -8.08
C ARG A 19 -2.17 -7.11 -6.61
N ASN A 20 -1.02 -6.62 -6.15
CA ASN A 20 -0.60 -6.73 -4.76
C ASN A 20 -1.48 -5.86 -3.86
N THR A 21 -1.79 -4.63 -4.27
CA THR A 21 -2.73 -3.75 -3.56
C THR A 21 -4.11 -4.39 -3.48
N LEU A 22 -4.62 -4.93 -4.59
CA LEU A 22 -5.90 -5.62 -4.64
C LEU A 22 -5.92 -6.85 -3.72
N ALA A 23 -4.87 -7.65 -3.71
CA ALA A 23 -4.75 -8.81 -2.83
C ALA A 23 -4.76 -8.39 -1.35
N ILE A 24 -3.99 -7.35 -0.99
CA ILE A 24 -3.95 -6.81 0.36
C ILE A 24 -5.32 -6.26 0.77
N SER A 25 -5.98 -5.47 -0.09
CA SER A 25 -7.33 -4.95 0.16
C SER A 25 -8.34 -6.09 0.38
N THR A 26 -8.26 -7.14 -0.43
CA THR A 26 -9.14 -8.32 -0.30
C THR A 26 -8.89 -9.06 1.02
N ILE A 27 -7.63 -9.23 1.41
CA ILE A 27 -7.28 -9.84 2.70
C ILE A 27 -7.80 -9.00 3.86
N ILE A 28 -7.65 -7.68 3.80
CA ILE A 28 -8.16 -6.75 4.82
C ILE A 28 -9.68 -6.89 4.96
N GLU A 29 -10.43 -6.88 3.85
CA GLU A 29 -11.89 -7.07 3.89
C GLU A 29 -12.28 -8.42 4.50
N LEU A 30 -11.61 -9.51 4.12
CA LEU A 30 -11.90 -10.84 4.69
C LEU A 30 -11.61 -10.93 6.19
N LEU A 31 -10.59 -10.22 6.69
CA LEU A 31 -10.29 -10.16 8.12
C LEU A 31 -11.32 -9.34 8.89
N VAL A 32 -11.84 -8.27 8.28
CA VAL A 32 -12.93 -7.46 8.86
C VAL A 32 -14.23 -8.25 8.88
N ASP A 33 -14.58 -8.92 7.79
CA ASP A 33 -15.81 -9.73 7.68
C ASP A 33 -15.80 -10.92 8.66
N LYS A 34 -14.62 -11.46 8.97
CA LYS A 34 -14.46 -12.51 9.99
C LYS A 34 -14.44 -11.97 11.43
N GLY A 35 -14.48 -10.64 11.61
CA GLY A 35 -14.42 -9.99 12.92
C GLY A 35 -13.05 -10.09 13.60
N ILE A 36 -11.99 -10.39 12.84
CA ILE A 36 -10.60 -10.46 13.33
C ILE A 36 -10.02 -9.05 13.49
N LEU A 37 -10.46 -8.12 12.65
CA LEU A 37 -10.11 -6.70 12.69
C LEU A 37 -11.38 -5.86 12.61
N THR A 38 -11.42 -4.73 13.29
CA THR A 38 -12.47 -3.72 13.11
C THR A 38 -12.00 -2.59 12.20
N ARG A 39 -12.96 -1.91 11.56
CA ARG A 39 -12.65 -0.71 10.76
C ARG A 39 -12.03 0.42 11.59
N GLU A 40 -12.38 0.49 12.87
CA GLU A 40 -11.86 1.48 13.81
C GLU A 40 -10.37 1.23 14.11
N GLU A 41 -9.99 -0.02 14.40
CA GLU A 41 -8.58 -0.40 14.58
C GLU A 41 -7.74 -0.13 13.33
N LEU A 42 -8.32 -0.37 12.14
CA LEU A 42 -7.66 -0.06 10.88
C LEU A 42 -7.42 1.44 10.69
N ALA A 43 -8.40 2.27 11.05
CA ALA A 43 -8.28 3.73 10.97
C ALA A 43 -7.24 4.29 11.95
N ILE A 44 -7.24 3.80 13.21
CA ILE A 44 -6.25 4.19 14.21
C ILE A 44 -4.85 3.79 13.74
N LYS A 45 -4.67 2.57 13.24
CA LYS A 45 -3.37 2.10 12.77
C LYS A 45 -2.89 2.86 11.53
N ALA A 46 -3.79 3.27 10.65
CA ALA A 46 -3.47 4.12 9.51
C ALA A 46 -3.01 5.51 9.95
N ASP A 47 -3.70 6.12 10.93
CA ASP A 47 -3.33 7.42 11.51
C ASP A 47 -1.97 7.35 12.22
N GLU A 48 -1.71 6.30 13.01
CA GLU A 48 -0.40 6.06 13.63
C GLU A 48 0.73 5.95 12.59
N LEU A 49 0.49 5.22 11.49
CA LEU A 49 1.46 5.06 10.41
C LEU A 49 1.71 6.37 9.66
N ASP A 50 0.65 7.15 9.41
CA ASP A 50 0.75 8.45 8.75
C ASP A 50 1.52 9.46 9.62
N GLN A 51 1.24 9.48 10.93
CA GLN A 51 2.02 10.25 11.90
C GLN A 51 3.49 9.81 11.95
N PHE A 52 3.77 8.51 11.84
CA PHE A 52 5.15 8.00 11.83
C PHE A 52 5.89 8.41 10.54
N MET A 53 5.20 8.42 9.41
CA MET A 53 5.73 8.93 8.14
C MET A 53 5.92 10.45 8.15
N ALA A 54 4.98 11.20 8.75
CA ALA A 54 5.06 12.65 8.89
C ALA A 54 6.14 13.11 9.89
N CYS A 55 6.44 12.30 10.91
CA CYS A 55 7.50 12.54 11.90
C CYS A 55 8.86 11.95 11.47
N SER A 56 8.99 11.51 10.22
CA SER A 56 10.24 10.99 9.67
C SER A 56 11.27 12.14 9.51
N PRO A 57 12.41 12.12 10.22
CA PRO A 57 13.39 13.20 10.24
C PRO A 57 14.32 13.19 9.01
N TYR A 58 13.89 12.62 7.89
CA TYR A 58 14.70 12.63 6.68
C TYR A 58 14.55 13.97 5.97
N PRO A 59 15.63 14.74 5.77
CA PRO A 59 15.56 15.91 4.93
C PRO A 59 15.16 15.43 3.53
N MET A 60 14.02 15.90 3.03
CA MET A 60 13.74 15.86 1.60
C MET A 60 14.80 16.74 0.94
N VAL A 61 15.85 16.09 0.42
CA VAL A 61 16.85 16.69 -0.49
C VAL A 61 16.33 16.71 -1.91
#